data_AF-A0AAV7AQ83-F1
#
_entry.id   AF-A0AAV7AQ83-F1
#
_cell.length_a   1.000
_cell.length_b   1.000
_cell.length_c   1.000
_cell.angle_alpha   90.00
_cell.angle_beta   90.00
_cell.angle_gamma   90.00
#
_symmetry.space_group_name_H-M   'P 1'
#
loop_
_entity.id
_entity.type
_entity.pdbx_description
1 polymer ?
#
loop_
_entity_poly.entity_id
_entity_poly.type
_entity_poly.pdbx_seq_one_letter_code
_entity_poly.pdbx_strand_id
1 'polypeptide(L)'
;MAASCTRLTLLRPHTVPLLYYRTRHCGDSDTRAGTAKAVSFCPPVESKYDWIGPPDRYSNLRPIKYFVPVDESALERKLRELRQETEDWNQMFWASQNLTFIKEKEEFIVSKLNALGLGQRDEKGKDS
;
A
#
# COMPACT_ATOMS: atom_id res chain seq x y z
N MET A 1 -10.02 38.55 24.25
CA MET A 1 -9.73 37.10 24.17
C MET A 1 -9.45 36.77 22.71
N ALA A 2 -8.18 36.68 22.30
CA ALA A 2 -7.82 36.38 20.92
C ALA A 2 -7.73 34.86 20.74
N ALA A 3 -8.53 34.31 19.82
CA ALA A 3 -8.45 32.91 19.44
C ALA A 3 -7.15 32.67 18.65
N SER A 4 -6.21 31.94 19.24
CA SER A 4 -5.00 31.50 18.57
C SER A 4 -5.37 30.43 17.54
N CYS A 5 -5.28 30.78 16.26
CA CYS A 5 -5.43 29.85 15.15
C CYS A 5 -4.14 29.00 15.06
N THR A 6 -4.14 27.84 15.72
CA THR A 6 -3.06 26.86 15.58
C THR A 6 -3.16 26.20 14.22
N ARG A 7 -2.31 26.68 13.31
CA ARG A 7 -2.06 26.06 12.01
C ARG A 7 -1.62 24.63 12.23
N LEU A 8 -2.47 23.66 11.88
CA LEU A 8 -2.14 22.24 11.90
C LEU A 8 -1.05 22.00 10.83
N THR A 9 0.22 22.05 11.22
CA THR A 9 1.30 21.63 10.33
C THR A 9 1.23 20.12 10.24
N LEU A 10 0.79 19.61 9.09
CA LEU A 10 1.08 18.24 8.67
C LEU A 10 2.60 18.11 8.58
N LEU A 11 3.20 17.72 9.69
CA LEU A 11 4.61 17.35 9.74
C LEU A 11 4.75 16.12 8.86
N ARG A 12 5.29 16.31 7.66
CA ARG A 12 5.73 15.23 6.79
C ARG A 12 6.78 14.46 7.62
N PRO A 13 6.52 13.21 8.06
CA PRO A 13 7.44 12.52 8.94
C PRO A 13 8.75 12.32 8.16
N HIS A 14 9.80 12.97 8.64
CA HIS A 14 11.14 12.81 8.11
C HIS A 14 11.57 11.35 8.31
N THR A 15 12.14 10.79 7.25
CA THR A 15 12.86 9.50 7.19
C THR A 15 12.05 8.26 7.58
N VAL A 16 11.15 7.85 6.69
CA VAL A 16 10.70 6.46 6.65
C VAL A 16 11.73 5.66 5.84
N PRO A 17 12.28 4.55 6.33
CA PRO A 17 13.24 3.75 5.58
C PRO A 17 12.62 3.28 4.25
N LEU A 18 13.23 3.66 3.13
CA LEU A 18 12.93 3.27 1.73
C LEU A 18 13.01 1.74 1.46
N LEU A 19 13.04 0.92 2.50
CA LEU A 19 13.30 -0.52 2.39
C LEU A 19 12.05 -1.32 2.01
N TYR A 20 10.85 -0.74 2.13
CA TYR A 20 9.61 -1.47 1.83
C TYR A 20 9.24 -1.47 0.33
N TYR A 21 9.70 -0.47 -0.44
CA TYR A 21 9.52 -0.41 -1.90
C TYR A 21 10.83 -0.59 -2.69
N ARG A 22 11.84 -1.24 -2.11
CA ARG A 22 12.95 -1.78 -2.91
C ARG A 22 12.41 -2.96 -3.72
N THR A 23 11.82 -2.63 -4.87
CA THR A 23 11.43 -3.57 -5.92
C THR A 23 12.62 -4.48 -6.15
N ARG A 24 12.42 -5.79 -5.95
CA ARG A 24 13.43 -6.81 -6.20
C ARG A 24 14.03 -6.56 -7.59
N HIS A 25 15.36 -6.47 -7.66
CA HIS A 25 16.06 -6.53 -8.93
C HIS A 25 15.61 -7.78 -9.69
N CYS A 26 15.42 -7.64 -11.00
CA CYS A 26 15.12 -8.76 -11.88
C CYS A 26 16.30 -9.74 -11.81
N GLY A 27 16.08 -10.94 -11.26
CA GLY A 27 17.09 -11.99 -11.16
C GLY A 27 17.19 -12.63 -9.79
N ASP A 28 16.12 -13.27 -9.32
CA ASP A 28 16.27 -14.41 -8.42
C ASP A 28 15.12 -15.39 -8.63
N SER A 29 15.46 -16.57 -9.16
CA SER A 29 14.55 -17.67 -9.39
C SER A 29 14.60 -18.59 -8.17
N ASP A 30 13.67 -18.40 -7.23
CA ASP A 30 13.46 -19.40 -6.19
C ASP A 30 12.14 -20.13 -6.40
N THR A 31 12.26 -21.46 -6.39
CA THR A 31 11.26 -22.42 -6.83
C THR A 31 10.70 -23.11 -5.60
N ARG A 32 9.40 -22.92 -5.28
CA ARG A 32 8.43 -24.01 -5.02
C ARG A 32 7.11 -23.51 -4.42
N ALA A 33 6.05 -24.22 -4.85
CA ALA A 33 4.71 -24.36 -4.27
C ALA A 33 3.69 -23.22 -4.50
N GLY A 34 3.03 -23.29 -5.66
CA GLY A 34 1.58 -23.12 -5.81
C GLY A 34 0.96 -21.80 -5.36
N THR A 35 1.20 -20.69 -6.06
CA THR A 35 0.47 -19.44 -5.84
C THR A 35 0.29 -18.68 -7.15
N ALA A 36 -0.87 -18.03 -7.31
CA ALA A 36 -1.28 -17.29 -8.51
C ALA A 36 -0.11 -16.49 -9.12
N LYS A 37 0.14 -16.69 -10.42
CA LYS A 37 1.21 -15.99 -11.16
C LYS A 37 1.15 -14.50 -10.82
N ALA A 38 2.08 -14.03 -9.99
CA ALA A 38 2.28 -12.60 -9.80
C ALA A 38 2.71 -12.07 -11.17
N VAL A 39 1.78 -11.48 -11.90
CA VAL A 39 2.08 -10.79 -13.15
C VAL A 39 3.06 -9.69 -12.75
N SER A 40 4.33 -9.86 -13.10
CA SER A 40 5.35 -8.87 -12.79
C SER A 40 4.96 -7.60 -13.52
N PHE A 41 4.51 -6.60 -12.77
CA PHE A 41 4.19 -5.29 -13.32
C PHE A 41 5.50 -4.63 -13.74
N CYS A 42 5.98 -4.93 -14.94
CA CYS A 42 7.23 -4.44 -15.50
C CYS A 42 6.96 -3.83 -16.88
N PRO A 43 7.14 -2.51 -17.04
CA PRO A 43 7.07 -1.91 -18.36
C PRO A 43 8.14 -2.49 -19.28
N PRO A 44 7.88 -2.59 -20.59
CA PRO A 44 8.91 -2.82 -21.59
C PRO A 44 10.02 -1.77 -21.48
N VAL A 45 11.26 -2.18 -21.75
CA VAL A 45 12.46 -1.32 -21.65
C VAL A 45 12.33 -0.06 -22.51
N GLU A 46 11.65 -0.16 -23.65
CA GLU A 46 11.47 0.94 -24.62
C GLU A 46 10.27 1.86 -24.31
N SER A 47 9.61 1.70 -23.16
CA SER A 47 8.49 2.56 -22.80
C SER A 47 8.93 4.00 -22.54
N LYS A 48 8.19 4.96 -23.10
CA LYS A 48 8.41 6.41 -22.92
C LYS A 48 7.38 7.10 -22.01
N TYR A 49 6.50 6.33 -21.38
CA TYR A 49 5.40 6.85 -20.56
C TYR A 49 5.42 6.22 -19.17
N ASP A 50 4.77 6.89 -18.21
CA ASP A 50 4.52 6.33 -16.88
C ASP A 50 3.55 5.15 -16.97
N TRP A 51 3.82 4.10 -16.20
CA TRP A 51 2.97 2.92 -16.15
C TRP A 51 2.17 2.91 -14.86
N ILE A 52 0.88 2.66 -14.99
CA ILE A 52 -0.05 2.50 -13.87
C ILE A 52 -0.42 1.03 -13.74
N GLY A 53 -0.09 0.44 -12.60
CA GLY A 53 -0.27 -0.99 -12.36
C GLY A 53 -1.71 -1.40 -12.01
N PRO A 54 -1.94 -2.71 -11.88
CA PRO A 54 -3.15 -3.21 -11.24
C PRO A 54 -3.22 -2.73 -9.77
N PRO A 55 -4.41 -2.68 -9.17
CA PRO A 55 -4.55 -2.33 -7.74
C PRO A 55 -3.67 -3.23 -6.86
N ASP A 56 -2.97 -2.62 -5.91
CA ASP A 56 -2.21 -3.34 -4.89
C ASP A 56 -3.16 -4.06 -3.92
N ARG A 57 -2.77 -5.25 -3.47
CA ARG A 57 -3.62 -6.11 -2.64
C ARG A 57 -3.81 -5.60 -1.22
N TYR A 58 -2.93 -4.72 -0.73
CA TYR A 58 -2.96 -4.21 0.64
C TYR A 58 -3.46 -2.78 0.68
N SER A 59 -2.90 -1.89 -0.14
CA SER A 59 -3.29 -0.47 -0.16
C SER A 59 -4.55 -0.20 -0.99
N ASN A 60 -4.92 -1.10 -1.92
CA ASN A 60 -5.91 -0.90 -2.98
C ASN A 60 -5.55 0.22 -3.99
N LEU A 61 -4.41 0.87 -3.84
CA LEU A 61 -3.94 1.91 -4.74
C LEU A 61 -3.19 1.29 -5.93
N ARG A 62 -3.14 2.02 -7.05
CA ARG A 62 -2.42 1.56 -8.25
C ARG A 62 -0.97 2.04 -8.19
N PRO A 63 0.04 1.15 -8.20
CA PRO A 63 1.43 1.55 -8.19
C PRO A 63 1.81 2.22 -9.52
N ILE A 64 2.66 3.25 -9.45
CA ILE A 64 3.12 3.98 -10.62
C ILE A 64 4.61 3.69 -10.83
N LYS A 65 4.98 3.25 -12.04
CA LYS A 65 6.37 3.20 -12.49
C LYS A 65 6.63 4.39 -13.39
N TYR A 66 7.32 5.39 -12.83
CA TYR A 66 7.69 6.59 -13.55
C TYR A 66 8.69 6.27 -14.67
N PHE A 67 8.46 6.84 -15.84
CA PHE A 67 9.44 6.82 -16.92
C PHE A 67 10.68 7.65 -16.52
N VAL A 68 11.85 7.13 -16.88
CA VAL A 68 13.13 7.82 -16.68
C VAL A 68 13.73 8.10 -18.06
N PRO A 69 13.71 9.35 -18.53
CA PRO A 69 14.38 9.74 -19.76
C PRO A 69 15.90 9.49 -19.68
N VAL A 70 16.53 9.16 -20.80
CA VAL A 70 18.00 8.97 -20.88
C VAL A 70 18.74 10.27 -20.53
N ASP A 71 18.22 11.41 -21.02
CA ASP A 71 18.82 12.74 -20.82
C ASP A 71 18.09 13.55 -19.73
N GLU A 72 17.59 12.88 -18.68
CA GLU A 72 16.86 13.53 -17.59
C GLU A 72 17.72 14.61 -16.91
N SER A 73 17.21 15.85 -16.88
CA SER A 73 17.89 16.95 -16.17
C SER A 73 17.84 16.75 -14.66
N ALA A 74 18.77 17.38 -13.94
CA ALA A 74 18.82 17.27 -12.48
C ALA A 74 17.53 17.72 -11.78
N LEU A 75 16.82 18.70 -12.36
CA LEU A 75 15.55 19.20 -11.83
C LEU A 75 14.40 18.22 -12.10
N GLU A 76 14.33 17.65 -13.30
CA GLU A 76 13.33 16.63 -13.65
C GLU A 76 13.48 15.38 -12.77
N ARG A 77 14.72 14.92 -12.57
CA ARG A 77 15.02 13.82 -11.64
C ARG A 77 14.52 14.10 -10.24
N LYS A 78 14.85 15.28 -9.69
CA LYS A 78 14.42 15.68 -8.35
C LYS A 78 12.89 15.70 -8.23
N LEU A 79 12.21 16.21 -9.26
CA LEU A 79 10.75 16.21 -9.31
C LEU A 79 10.19 14.78 -9.33
N ARG A 80 10.75 13.89 -10.16
CA ARG A 80 10.35 12.48 -10.24
C ARG A 80 10.56 11.75 -8.91
N GLU A 81 11.69 11.96 -8.25
CA GLU A 81 12.00 11.38 -6.94
C GLU A 81 11.00 11.86 -5.87
N LEU A 82 10.70 13.16 -5.81
CA LEU A 82 9.70 13.70 -4.88
C LEU A 82 8.29 13.12 -5.11
N ARG A 83 7.91 12.89 -6.37
CA ARG A 83 6.64 12.22 -6.70
C ARG A 83 6.67 10.76 -6.24
N GLN A 84 7.77 10.04 -6.48
CA GLN A 84 7.91 8.65 -6.08
C GLN A 84 7.89 8.50 -4.55
N GLU A 85 8.63 9.33 -3.81
CA GLU A 85 8.60 9.34 -2.34
C GLU A 85 7.18 9.59 -1.79
N THR A 86 6.43 10.47 -2.45
CA THR A 86 5.06 10.78 -2.04
C THR A 86 4.13 9.60 -2.31
N GLU A 87 4.26 8.94 -3.46
CA GLU A 87 3.47 7.77 -3.79
C GLU A 87 3.82 6.58 -2.88
N ASP A 88 5.10 6.33 -2.63
CA ASP A 88 5.55 5.27 -1.71
C ASP A 88 4.97 5.50 -0.30
N TRP A 89 5.00 6.74 0.19
CA TRP A 89 4.39 7.08 1.48
C TRP A 89 2.87 6.87 1.47
N ASN A 90 2.17 7.30 0.41
CA ASN A 90 0.73 7.12 0.24
C ASN A 90 0.35 5.62 0.26
N GLN A 91 1.12 4.81 -0.45
CA GLN A 91 0.95 3.37 -0.50
C GLN A 91 1.16 2.72 0.87
N MET A 92 2.24 3.06 1.58
CA MET A 92 2.51 2.55 2.93
C MET A 92 1.42 2.94 3.92
N PHE A 93 0.97 4.19 3.85
CA PHE A 93 -0.09 4.71 4.71
C PHE A 93 -1.37 3.89 4.51
N TRP A 94 -1.86 3.76 3.27
CA TRP A 94 -3.09 3.02 3.01
C TRP A 94 -2.99 1.52 3.27
N ALA A 95 -1.85 0.90 2.99
CA ALA A 95 -1.64 -0.51 3.34
C ALA A 95 -1.77 -0.73 4.86
N SER A 96 -1.17 0.15 5.67
CA SER A 96 -1.24 0.09 7.14
C SER A 96 -2.67 0.35 7.65
N GLN A 97 -3.33 1.37 7.12
CA GLN A 97 -4.71 1.72 7.51
C GLN A 97 -5.71 0.62 7.13
N ASN A 98 -5.61 0.06 5.93
CA ASN A 98 -6.50 -1.01 5.49
C ASN A 98 -6.33 -2.26 6.35
N LEU A 99 -5.09 -2.64 6.67
CA LEU A 99 -4.82 -3.77 7.54
C LEU A 99 -5.44 -3.57 8.94
N THR A 100 -5.26 -2.37 9.50
CA THR A 100 -5.80 -2.02 10.82
C THR A 100 -7.33 -2.05 10.79
N PHE A 101 -7.95 -1.45 9.79
CA PHE A 101 -9.39 -1.43 9.63
C PHE A 101 -9.99 -2.82 9.48
N ILE A 102 -9.38 -3.71 8.69
CA ILE A 102 -9.86 -5.09 8.52
C ILE A 102 -9.88 -5.81 9.86
N LYS A 103 -8.78 -5.69 10.62
CA LYS A 103 -8.67 -6.31 11.95
C LYS A 103 -9.74 -5.78 12.91
N GLU A 104 -9.85 -4.46 13.05
CA GLU A 104 -10.81 -3.83 13.96
C GLU A 104 -12.26 -4.14 13.57
N LYS A 105 -12.54 -4.21 12.26
CA LYS A 105 -13.84 -4.60 11.73
C LYS A 105 -14.17 -6.04 12.11
N GLU A 106 -13.24 -6.98 11.97
CA GLU A 106 -13.43 -8.38 12.36
C GLU A 106 -13.72 -8.50 13.87
N GLU A 107 -12.93 -7.84 14.70
CA GLU A 107 -13.13 -7.80 16.16
C GLU A 107 -14.50 -7.22 16.53
N PHE A 108 -14.90 -6.13 15.87
CA PHE A 108 -16.22 -5.52 16.07
C PHE A 108 -17.35 -6.48 15.69
N ILE A 109 -17.25 -7.15 14.54
CA ILE A 109 -18.26 -8.12 14.08
C ILE A 109 -18.38 -9.26 15.10
N VAL A 110 -17.27 -9.84 15.53
CA VAL A 110 -17.27 -10.92 16.54
C VAL A 110 -17.91 -10.45 17.85
N SER A 111 -17.51 -9.28 18.35
CA SER A 111 -18.08 -8.69 19.57
C SER A 111 -19.59 -8.47 19.44
N LYS A 112 -20.07 -7.96 18.30
CA LYS A 112 -21.49 -7.74 18.04
C LYS A 112 -22.28 -9.04 17.94
N LEU A 113 -21.74 -10.06 17.26
CA LEU A 113 -22.38 -11.36 17.18
C LEU A 113 -22.50 -12.02 18.56
N ASN A 114 -21.44 -11.95 19.38
CA ASN A 114 -21.44 -12.45 20.76
C ASN A 114 -22.49 -11.73 21.62
N ALA A 115 -22.55 -10.39 21.54
CA ALA A 115 -23.52 -9.59 22.31
C ALA A 115 -24.98 -9.88 21.92
N LEU A 116 -25.23 -10.30 20.68
CA LEU A 116 -26.55 -10.72 20.20
C LEU A 116 -26.87 -12.19 20.53
N GLY A 117 -25.96 -12.91 21.18
CA GLY A 117 -26.11 -14.35 21.45
C GLY A 117 -25.90 -15.25 20.23
N LEU A 118 -25.41 -14.71 19.11
CA LEU A 118 -25.17 -15.42 17.84
C LEU A 118 -23.70 -15.82 17.65
N GLY A 119 -22.90 -15.72 18.71
CA GLY A 119 -21.45 -15.82 18.69
C GLY A 119 -20.86 -17.23 18.60
N GLN A 120 -21.64 -18.26 18.94
CA GLN A 120 -21.23 -19.65 18.86
C GLN A 120 -22.09 -20.40 17.85
N ARG A 121 -21.46 -20.90 16.79
CA ARG A 121 -21.93 -22.13 16.13
C ARG A 121 -21.04 -23.24 16.62
N ASP A 122 -21.63 -24.22 17.30
CA ASP A 122 -20.94 -25.47 17.62
C ASP A 122 -20.42 -26.12 16.32
N GLU A 123 -19.40 -26.97 16.42
CA GLU A 123 -18.80 -27.77 15.33
C GLU A 123 -19.83 -28.53 14.45
N LYS A 124 -21.08 -28.63 14.90
CA LYS A 124 -22.20 -29.28 14.19
C LYS A 124 -23.25 -28.33 13.59
N GLY A 125 -23.06 -27.00 13.65
CA GLY A 125 -23.90 -26.03 12.96
C GLY A 125 -25.39 -26.05 13.37
N LYS A 126 -25.67 -26.17 14.67
CA LYS A 126 -27.02 -26.07 15.22
C LYS A 126 -27.08 -24.93 16.22
N ASP A 127 -28.05 -24.05 16.02
CA ASP A 127 -28.29 -22.88 16.88
C ASP A 127 -28.85 -23.39 18.22
N SER A 128 -28.20 -22.97 19.32
CA SER A 128 -28.59 -23.27 20.71
C SER A 128 -29.82 -22.47 21.15
#